data_AF-A0A7S2Z1L4-F1
#
_entry.id   AF-A0A7S2Z1L4-F1
#
_cell.length_a   1.000
_cell.length_b   1.000
_cell.length_c   1.000
_cell.angle_alpha   90.00
_cell.angle_beta   90.00
_cell.angle_gamma   90.00
#
_symmetry.space_group_name_H-M   'P 1'
#
loop_
_entity.id
_entity.type
_entity.pdbx_description
1 polymer ?
#
loop_
_entity_poly.entity_id
_entity_poly.type
_entity_poly.pdbx_seq_one_letter_code
_entity_poly.pdbx_strand_id
1 'polypeptide(L)'
;NNRVVMDVNADNGMDIDKDDGASAAASSKATTKSKREKKVDLVSMEVVDEINATLGKPRSTGRRPPKRLTTVQIKVVGRLIEKHGKDNVGAMVRDIKLNRMQHSAGVLKKMIESYYAYPNLIDGEGRRDFHSIQK
;
A
#
# COMPACT_ATOMS: atom_id res chain seq x y z
N ASN A 1 -13.94 2.92 -40.68
CA ASN A 1 -14.23 4.35 -40.41
C ASN A 1 -13.63 4.75 -39.09
N ASN A 2 -12.43 5.33 -39.10
CA ASN A 2 -11.73 5.79 -37.91
C ASN A 2 -11.19 7.20 -38.18
N ARG A 3 -11.75 8.20 -37.49
CA ARG A 3 -11.21 9.54 -37.25
C ARG A 3 -12.29 10.36 -36.56
N VAL A 4 -12.02 10.87 -35.36
CA VAL A 4 -11.97 12.32 -35.09
C VAL A 4 -11.07 12.51 -33.86
N VAL A 5 -9.89 13.08 -34.08
CA VAL A 5 -9.06 13.75 -33.07
C VAL A 5 -9.64 15.15 -32.93
N MET A 6 -10.01 15.56 -31.72
CA MET A 6 -10.30 16.95 -31.38
C MET A 6 -9.36 17.35 -30.26
N ASP A 7 -8.25 17.98 -30.65
CA ASP A 7 -7.39 18.74 -29.74
C ASP A 7 -8.16 19.99 -29.30
N VAL A 8 -8.44 20.12 -28.01
CA VAL A 8 -8.95 21.35 -27.41
C VAL A 8 -7.87 21.91 -26.49
N ASN A 9 -6.93 22.65 -27.10
CA ASN A 9 -6.04 23.55 -26.36
C ASN A 9 -6.83 24.84 -26.08
N ALA A 10 -7.37 24.97 -24.88
CA ALA A 10 -7.87 26.24 -24.37
C ALA A 10 -6.70 26.99 -23.71
N ASP A 11 -6.04 27.82 -24.51
CA ASP A 11 -5.16 28.89 -24.06
C ASP A 11 -6.03 29.97 -23.39
N ASN A 12 -6.12 29.92 -22.06
CA ASN A 12 -6.68 31.01 -21.27
C ASN A 12 -5.51 31.84 -20.70
N GLY A 13 -4.90 32.63 -21.58
CA GLY A 13 -4.07 33.76 -21.18
C GLY A 13 -4.95 34.81 -20.50
N MET A 14 -4.87 34.88 -19.17
CA MET A 14 -5.48 35.97 -18.40
C MET A 14 -4.44 37.09 -18.33
N ASP A 15 -4.47 38.00 -19.30
CA ASP A 15 -3.72 39.24 -19.30
C ASP A 15 -4.16 40.08 -18.08
N ILE A 16 -3.27 40.21 -17.09
CA ILE A 16 -3.45 41.16 -15.99
C ILE A 16 -2.80 42.47 -16.41
N ASP A 17 -3.67 43.44 -16.66
CA ASP A 17 -3.31 44.81 -16.96
C ASP A 17 -2.44 45.43 -15.86
N LYS A 18 -1.46 46.13 -16.40
CA LYS A 18 -0.49 47.06 -15.84
C LYS A 18 -1.19 48.21 -15.12
N ASP A 19 -0.85 48.48 -13.86
CA ASP A 19 -1.01 49.81 -13.26
C ASP A 19 0.26 50.22 -12.50
N ASP A 20 0.69 51.43 -12.82
CA ASP A 20 2.00 52.03 -12.62
C ASP A 20 1.99 52.89 -11.35
N GLY A 21 2.69 52.45 -10.30
CA GLY A 21 2.87 53.18 -9.05
C GLY A 21 4.35 53.44 -8.75
N ALA A 22 4.92 54.47 -9.38
CA ALA A 22 6.30 54.90 -9.18
C ALA A 22 6.56 55.40 -7.74
N SER A 23 7.59 54.86 -7.07
CA SER A 23 8.40 55.65 -6.15
C SER A 23 9.86 55.21 -6.24
N ALA A 24 10.71 56.19 -6.51
CA ALA A 24 12.12 56.04 -6.85
C ALA A 24 13.00 55.97 -5.58
N ALA A 25 13.90 54.98 -5.53
CA ALA A 25 15.19 55.09 -4.86
C ALA A 25 16.12 53.99 -5.39
N ALA A 26 17.11 54.40 -6.18
CA ALA A 26 18.20 53.54 -6.61
C ALA A 26 19.17 53.27 -5.45
N SER A 27 19.58 52.02 -5.23
CA SER A 27 21.02 51.68 -5.05
C SER A 27 21.27 50.17 -5.05
N SER A 28 22.26 49.78 -5.86
CA SER A 28 23.27 48.73 -5.64
C SER A 28 22.86 47.30 -5.21
N LYS A 29 22.94 46.39 -6.18
CA LYS A 29 23.90 45.26 -6.23
C LYS A 29 24.19 44.52 -4.91
N ALA A 30 23.60 43.33 -4.75
CA ALA A 30 24.30 42.17 -4.17
C ALA A 30 23.54 40.87 -4.49
N THR A 31 24.13 40.05 -5.35
CA THR A 31 23.87 38.61 -5.43
C THR A 31 24.21 37.96 -4.10
N THR A 32 23.20 37.50 -3.37
CA THR A 32 23.36 36.39 -2.43
C THR A 32 22.31 35.36 -2.76
N LYS A 33 22.77 34.23 -3.33
CA LYS A 33 22.01 32.98 -3.40
C LYS A 33 21.63 32.61 -1.96
N SER A 34 20.47 33.05 -1.51
CA SER A 34 19.80 32.39 -0.41
C SER A 34 19.21 31.11 -1.00
N LYS A 35 19.99 30.03 -0.92
CA LYS A 35 19.50 28.66 -1.08
C LYS A 35 18.43 28.51 -0.01
N ARG A 36 17.18 28.80 -0.39
CA ARG A 36 15.99 28.54 0.41
C ARG A 36 15.98 27.04 0.61
N GLU A 37 16.57 26.60 1.71
CA GLU A 37 16.31 25.29 2.26
C GLU A 37 14.78 25.21 2.33
N LYS A 38 14.21 24.37 1.45
CA LYS A 38 12.79 24.06 1.54
C LYS A 38 12.66 23.44 2.93
N LYS A 39 12.16 24.20 3.90
CA LYS A 39 11.61 23.62 5.11
C LYS A 39 10.66 22.56 4.61
N VAL A 40 11.02 21.31 4.87
CA VAL A 40 10.11 20.21 4.61
C VAL A 40 9.06 20.41 5.68
N ASP A 41 7.95 21.04 5.31
CA ASP A 41 6.82 21.17 6.22
C ASP A 41 6.45 19.73 6.60
N LEU A 42 6.68 19.39 7.86
CA LEU A 42 6.33 18.10 8.42
C LEU A 42 4.81 18.07 8.51
N VAL A 43 4.17 17.74 7.40
CA VAL A 43 2.74 17.52 7.32
C VAL A 43 2.46 16.20 8.03
N SER A 44 1.60 16.24 9.05
CA SER A 44 1.15 15.05 9.75
C SER A 44 0.56 14.04 8.78
N MET A 45 0.82 12.74 9.00
CA MET A 45 0.30 11.66 8.14
C MET A 45 -1.23 11.70 8.01
N GLU A 46 -1.94 12.19 9.04
CA GLU A 46 -3.39 12.39 9.03
C GLU A 46 -3.83 13.36 7.93
N VAL A 47 -3.14 14.50 7.80
CA VAL A 47 -3.41 15.52 6.78
C VAL A 47 -3.09 14.97 5.38
N VAL A 48 -2.03 14.16 5.24
CA VAL A 48 -1.72 13.48 3.97
C VAL A 48 -2.83 12.48 3.60
N ASP A 49 -3.38 11.76 4.58
CA ASP A 49 -4.47 10.81 4.36
C ASP A 49 -5.81 11.49 4.05
N GLU A 50 -6.07 12.68 4.59
CA GLU A 50 -7.21 13.52 4.22
C GLU A 50 -7.11 14.03 2.77
N ILE A 51 -5.93 14.50 2.37
CA ILE A 51 -5.65 14.90 0.97
C ILE A 51 -5.81 13.68 0.04
N ASN A 52 -5.28 12.53 0.42
CA ASN A 52 -5.45 11.32 -0.39
C ASN A 52 -6.91 10.89 -0.50
N ALA A 53 -7.68 10.98 0.59
CA ALA A 53 -9.11 10.67 0.56
C ALA A 53 -9.90 11.59 -0.38
N THR A 54 -9.63 12.89 -0.36
CA THR A 54 -10.28 13.86 -1.26
C THR A 54 -9.88 13.66 -2.72
N LEU A 55 -8.64 13.23 -2.98
CA LEU A 55 -8.14 12.91 -4.33
C LEU A 55 -8.49 11.49 -4.81
N GLY A 56 -9.23 10.70 -4.01
CA GLY A 56 -9.54 9.30 -4.33
C GLY A 56 -8.32 8.35 -4.34
N LYS A 57 -7.20 8.78 -3.75
CA LYS A 57 -5.97 8.00 -3.63
C LYS A 57 -6.04 7.08 -2.40
N PRO A 58 -5.38 5.91 -2.43
CA PRO A 58 -5.27 5.07 -1.24
C PRO A 58 -4.53 5.83 -0.13
N ARG A 59 -4.94 5.58 1.11
CA ARG A 59 -4.24 6.09 2.29
C ARG A 59 -2.78 5.65 2.29
N SER A 60 -1.94 6.48 2.90
CA SER A 60 -0.52 6.22 3.18
C SER A 60 -0.34 4.90 3.92
N THR A 61 -1.25 4.63 4.86
CA THR A 61 -1.41 3.31 5.47
C THR A 61 -2.05 2.36 4.46
N GLY A 62 -1.22 1.80 3.56
CA GLY A 62 -1.67 0.87 2.52
C GLY A 62 -2.40 -0.37 3.06
N ARG A 63 -2.78 -1.29 2.17
CA ARG A 63 -3.44 -2.53 2.59
C ARG A 63 -2.59 -3.28 3.61
N ARG A 64 -3.19 -3.57 4.77
CA ARG A 64 -2.51 -4.32 5.83
C ARG A 64 -2.01 -5.66 5.25
N PRO A 65 -0.76 -6.05 5.54
CA PRO A 65 -0.25 -7.33 5.06
C PRO A 65 -1.11 -8.50 5.60
N PRO A 66 -1.19 -9.62 4.85
CA PRO A 66 -1.93 -10.80 5.28
C PRO A 66 -1.52 -11.27 6.68
N LYS A 67 -2.43 -11.92 7.41
CA LYS A 67 -2.10 -12.41 8.76
C LYS A 67 -1.15 -13.60 8.64
N ARG A 68 0.01 -13.52 9.31
CA ARG A 68 0.94 -14.66 9.41
C ARG A 68 0.22 -15.86 10.04
N LEU A 69 0.33 -17.02 9.40
CA LEU A 69 -0.24 -18.27 9.92
C LEU A 69 0.56 -18.78 11.12
N THR A 70 -0.11 -19.47 12.03
CA THR A 70 0.56 -20.22 13.11
C THR A 70 1.20 -21.49 12.57
N THR A 71 2.16 -22.08 13.28
CA THR A 71 2.85 -23.32 12.85
C THR A 71 1.88 -24.47 12.59
N VAL A 72 0.82 -24.59 13.39
CA VAL A 72 -0.22 -25.62 13.20
C VAL A 72 -1.03 -25.33 11.95
N GLN A 73 -1.41 -24.07 11.72
CA GLN A 73 -2.15 -23.66 10.53
C GLN A 73 -1.34 -23.90 9.26
N ILE A 74 -0.04 -23.61 9.24
CA ILE A 74 0.85 -23.88 8.11
C ILE A 74 0.84 -25.37 7.77
N LYS A 75 0.96 -26.26 8.78
CA LYS A 75 0.92 -27.71 8.56
C LYS A 75 -0.43 -28.19 8.01
N VAL A 76 -1.52 -27.67 8.53
CA VAL A 76 -2.88 -28.04 8.06
C VAL A 76 -3.11 -27.55 6.63
N VAL A 77 -2.78 -26.29 6.33
CA VAL A 77 -2.95 -25.68 5.01
C VAL A 77 -2.04 -26.35 3.98
N GLY A 78 -0.78 -26.65 4.35
CA GLY A 78 0.15 -27.38 3.49
C GLY A 78 -0.43 -28.74 3.06
N ARG A 79 -0.96 -29.53 4.01
CA ARG A 79 -1.61 -30.82 3.71
C ARG A 79 -2.86 -30.68 2.85
N LEU A 80 -3.65 -29.62 3.06
CA LEU A 80 -4.84 -29.35 2.25
C LEU A 80 -4.45 -29.01 0.80
N ILE A 81 -3.41 -28.19 0.61
CA ILE A 81 -2.89 -27.81 -0.70
C ILE A 81 -2.27 -29.01 -1.40
N GLU A 82 -1.50 -29.84 -0.69
CA GLU A 82 -0.90 -31.07 -1.22
C GLU A 82 -1.95 -32.06 -1.73
N LYS A 83 -3.07 -32.21 -1.01
CA LYS A 83 -4.12 -33.17 -1.36
C LYS A 83 -5.10 -32.67 -2.42
N HIS A 84 -5.53 -31.42 -2.35
CA HIS A 84 -6.62 -30.89 -3.19
C HIS A 84 -6.14 -29.90 -4.25
N GLY A 85 -4.91 -29.39 -4.16
CA GLY A 85 -4.37 -28.32 -5.00
C GLY A 85 -4.80 -26.93 -4.54
N LYS A 86 -4.06 -25.90 -4.97
CA LYS A 86 -4.23 -24.51 -4.49
C LYS A 86 -5.61 -23.90 -4.76
N ASP A 87 -6.20 -24.19 -5.91
CA ASP A 87 -7.38 -23.47 -6.40
C ASP A 87 -8.70 -24.13 -5.97
N ASN A 88 -8.63 -25.37 -5.49
CA ASN A 88 -9.80 -26.20 -5.17
C ASN A 88 -10.28 -26.00 -3.72
N VAL A 89 -10.63 -24.77 -3.37
CA VAL A 89 -11.13 -24.43 -2.02
C VAL A 89 -12.39 -25.20 -1.67
N GLY A 90 -13.28 -25.46 -2.65
CA GLY A 90 -14.50 -26.23 -2.43
C GLY A 90 -14.25 -27.66 -1.94
N ALA A 91 -13.20 -28.32 -2.45
CA ALA A 91 -12.82 -29.66 -2.01
C ALA A 91 -12.22 -29.64 -0.59
N MET A 92 -11.41 -28.62 -0.28
CA MET A 92 -10.83 -28.43 1.05
C MET A 92 -11.88 -28.20 2.14
N VAL A 93 -12.94 -27.45 1.84
CA VAL A 93 -14.05 -27.22 2.79
C VAL A 93 -14.74 -28.54 3.14
N ARG A 94 -14.91 -29.44 2.16
CA ARG A 94 -15.56 -30.73 2.34
C ARG A 94 -14.66 -31.78 3.00
N ASP A 95 -13.35 -31.54 3.10
CA ASP A 95 -12.43 -32.48 3.74
C ASP A 95 -12.47 -32.34 5.27
N ILE A 96 -13.42 -33.03 5.90
CA ILE A 96 -13.65 -33.01 7.35
C ILE A 96 -12.41 -33.51 8.14
N LYS A 97 -11.60 -34.38 7.54
CA LYS A 97 -10.44 -34.97 8.23
C LYS A 97 -9.28 -33.99 8.34
N LEU A 98 -8.97 -33.28 7.26
CA LEU A 98 -7.90 -32.28 7.24
C LEU A 98 -8.39 -30.92 7.77
N ASN A 99 -9.62 -30.53 7.46
CA ASN A 99 -10.26 -29.32 7.95
C ASN A 99 -11.05 -29.60 9.24
N ARG A 100 -10.38 -30.06 10.31
CA ARG A 100 -11.03 -30.43 11.58
C ARG A 100 -11.80 -29.27 12.22
N MET A 101 -11.34 -28.04 11.99
CA MET A 101 -11.95 -26.81 12.50
C MET A 101 -13.09 -26.30 11.60
N GLN A 102 -13.42 -27.03 10.52
CA GLN A 102 -14.48 -26.71 9.57
C GLN A 102 -14.42 -25.25 9.08
N HIS A 103 -13.21 -24.79 8.75
CA HIS A 103 -13.00 -23.45 8.20
C HIS A 103 -13.85 -23.25 6.96
N SER A 104 -14.52 -22.09 6.90
CA SER A 104 -15.31 -21.70 5.74
C SER A 104 -14.41 -21.41 4.54
N ALA A 105 -15.00 -21.43 3.34
CA ALA A 105 -14.26 -21.17 2.09
C ALA A 105 -13.50 -19.84 2.10
N GLY A 106 -14.09 -18.78 2.67
CA GLY A 106 -13.45 -17.47 2.76
C GLY A 106 -12.25 -17.45 3.71
N VAL A 107 -12.30 -18.23 4.79
CA VAL A 107 -11.17 -18.36 5.72
C VAL A 107 -10.04 -19.13 5.07
N LEU A 108 -10.35 -20.24 4.39
CA LEU A 108 -9.34 -21.03 3.67
C LEU A 108 -8.65 -20.21 2.58
N LYS A 109 -9.37 -19.39 1.81
CA LYS A 109 -8.76 -18.47 0.83
C LYS A 109 -7.73 -17.56 1.48
N LYS A 110 -8.10 -16.88 2.58
CA LYS A 110 -7.18 -16.01 3.33
C LYS A 110 -5.98 -16.76 3.88
N MET A 111 -6.17 -18.00 4.33
CA MET A 111 -5.08 -18.83 4.82
C MET A 111 -4.13 -19.24 3.71
N ILE A 112 -4.64 -19.63 2.53
CA ILE A 112 -3.84 -19.96 1.36
C ILE A 112 -3.05 -18.73 0.88
N GLU A 113 -3.69 -17.57 0.78
CA GLU A 113 -3.02 -16.31 0.46
C GLU A 113 -1.87 -16.01 1.45
N SER A 114 -2.15 -16.19 2.74
CA SER A 114 -1.14 -15.98 3.80
C SER A 114 -0.01 -17.01 3.76
N TYR A 115 -0.29 -18.25 3.35
CA TYR A 115 0.70 -19.32 3.21
C TYR A 115 1.73 -18.96 2.13
N TYR A 116 1.30 -18.45 0.97
CA TYR A 116 2.21 -18.02 -0.10
C TYR A 116 2.85 -16.65 0.15
N ALA A 117 2.22 -15.78 0.92
CA ALA A 117 2.80 -14.48 1.28
C ALA A 117 4.01 -14.59 2.22
N TYR A 118 4.14 -15.70 2.95
CA TYR A 118 5.19 -15.90 3.96
C TYR A 118 5.91 -17.25 3.80
N PRO A 119 6.69 -17.47 2.72
CA PRO A 119 7.39 -18.74 2.50
C PRO A 119 8.39 -19.05 3.61
N ASN A 120 9.11 -18.05 4.13
CA ASN A 120 10.10 -18.23 5.21
C ASN A 120 9.49 -18.81 6.51
N LEU A 121 8.17 -18.71 6.69
CA LEU A 121 7.47 -19.29 7.84
C LEU A 121 7.26 -20.80 7.71
N ILE A 122 7.28 -21.31 6.48
CA ILE A 122 7.14 -22.73 6.15
C ILE A 122 8.44 -23.47 6.51
N ASP A 123 9.59 -22.85 6.24
CA ASP A 123 10.93 -23.42 6.47
C ASP A 123 11.35 -23.42 7.96
N GLY A 124 10.49 -22.92 8.84
CA GLY A 124 10.73 -22.91 10.28
C GLY A 124 11.52 -21.69 10.79
N GLU A 125 11.91 -20.77 9.91
CA GLU A 125 12.72 -19.59 10.22
C GLU A 125 12.00 -18.52 11.07
N GLY A 126 10.70 -18.72 11.37
CA GLY A 126 9.87 -17.81 12.17
C GLY A 126 9.32 -18.41 13.46
N ARG A 127 9.91 -19.50 13.97
CA ARG A 127 9.54 -20.09 15.26
C ARG A 127 9.89 -19.09 16.37
N ARG A 128 8.89 -18.33 16.80
CA ARG A 128 9.00 -17.45 17.98
C ARG A 128 8.71 -18.26 19.22
N ASP A 129 9.66 -19.11 19.59
CA ASP A 129 9.69 -19.74 20.89
C ASP A 129 10.05 -18.64 21.90
N PHE A 130 9.08 -18.26 22.73
CA PHE A 130 9.29 -17.29 23.81
C PHE A 130 10.33 -17.78 24.85
N HIS A 131 10.74 -19.05 24.79
CA HIS A 131 11.75 -19.66 25.65
C HIS A 131 13.19 -19.47 25.15
N SER A 132 13.39 -18.90 23.96
CA SER A 132 14.72 -18.77 23.33
C SER A 132 15.45 -17.47 23.74
N ILE A 133 14.86 -16.70 24.65
CA ILE A 133 15.39 -15.45 25.20
C ILE A 133 15.73 -15.64 26.68
N GLN A 134 16.55 -16.64 27.02
CA GLN A 134 17.32 -16.64 28.27
C GLN A 134 18.69 -17.26 28.02
N LYS A 135 19.68 -16.40 27.78
CA LYS A 135 21.09 -16.67 27.97
C LYS A 135 21.74 -15.43 28.55
#